data_AF-A0A0D0BB62-F1
#
_entry.id   AF-A0A0D0BB62-F1
#
_cell.length_a   1.000
_cell.length_b   1.000
_cell.length_c   1.000
_cell.angle_alpha   90.00
_cell.angle_beta   90.00
_cell.angle_gamma   90.00
#
_symmetry.space_group_name_H-M   'P 1'
#
loop_
_entity.id
_entity.type
_entity.pdbx_description
1 polymer ?
#
loop_
_entity_poly.entity_id
_entity_poly.type
_entity_poly.pdbx_seq_one_letter_code
_entity_poly.pdbx_strand_id
1 'polypeptide(L)'
;MSAPPTITKQTVLTGFTSPTDTTNVLKQLRAAAALAAKKQQEAEEASRRAAEDLQRGEEEAKAKAEEEEKSRKRAVEKKLAEMDKKKPGTERARRCTGCTKTKFDTPCTFSATSSSITSCDRCRRLKMACSFVGESEKSRRKKRKIDEVGSPRRGKNKKKSRHQSLSPSPNPIEIEEEADEMTPAVAAMQMMMTDKIGELTELVCQVNNVMTEGFAAHQKELHRMITALDHLLEYRDELATNESIKQE
;
A
#
# COMPACT_ATOMS: atom_id res chain seq x y z
N MET A 1 21.09 32.78 83.44
CA MET A 1 19.69 33.25 83.52
C MET A 1 19.39 33.96 82.22
N SER A 2 18.69 33.30 81.29
CA SER A 2 18.43 33.82 79.94
C SER A 2 16.98 34.27 79.85
N ALA A 3 16.75 35.49 79.38
CA ALA A 3 15.42 36.08 79.20
C ALA A 3 14.70 35.46 77.98
N PRO A 4 13.36 35.31 78.03
CA PRO A 4 12.58 34.79 76.90
C PRO A 4 12.35 35.85 75.81
N PRO A 5 12.22 35.46 74.52
CA PRO A 5 11.97 36.40 73.45
C PRO A 5 10.51 36.85 73.41
N THR A 6 10.33 38.15 73.17
CA THR A 6 9.04 38.83 73.02
C THR A 6 8.39 38.45 71.69
N ILE A 7 7.20 37.86 71.74
CA ILE A 7 6.38 37.54 70.56
C ILE A 7 5.61 38.80 70.14
N THR A 8 6.04 39.41 69.04
CA THR A 8 5.35 40.52 68.39
C THR A 8 4.12 39.98 67.65
N LYS A 9 2.92 40.28 68.15
CA LYS A 9 1.66 39.97 67.46
C LYS A 9 1.55 40.80 66.18
N GLN A 10 1.73 40.17 65.02
CA GLN A 10 1.37 40.78 63.74
C GLN A 10 -0.15 40.78 63.59
N THR A 11 -0.71 41.98 63.55
CA THR A 11 -2.09 42.25 63.15
C THR A 11 -2.26 41.88 61.68
N VAL A 12 -2.93 40.77 61.38
CA VAL A 12 -3.33 40.41 60.02
C VAL A 12 -4.49 41.31 59.62
N LEU A 13 -4.20 42.23 58.71
CA LEU A 13 -5.14 43.10 58.05
C LEU A 13 -6.15 42.25 57.25
N THR A 14 -7.37 42.12 57.77
CA THR A 14 -8.52 41.67 56.98
C THR A 14 -8.95 42.81 56.05
N GLY A 15 -8.30 42.89 54.89
CA GLY A 15 -8.74 43.71 53.77
C GLY A 15 -10.06 43.15 53.23
N PHE A 16 -11.18 43.73 53.67
CA PHE A 16 -12.50 43.54 53.09
C PHE A 16 -12.47 43.99 51.62
N THR A 17 -12.34 43.06 50.68
CA THR A 17 -12.64 43.33 49.27
C THR A 17 -14.15 43.46 49.12
N SER A 18 -14.58 44.55 48.48
CA SER A 18 -15.98 44.89 48.26
C SER A 18 -16.79 43.72 47.64
N PRO A 19 -18.05 43.47 48.06
CA PRO A 19 -18.92 42.44 47.50
C PRO A 19 -19.21 42.59 45.99
N THR A 20 -18.87 43.72 45.38
CA THR A 20 -18.97 43.92 43.93
C THR A 20 -17.86 43.21 43.14
N ASP A 21 -16.67 42.98 43.73
CA ASP A 21 -15.54 42.35 43.03
C ASP A 21 -15.74 40.85 42.82
N THR A 22 -16.37 40.16 43.78
CA THR A 22 -16.61 38.72 43.69
C THR A 22 -17.56 38.35 42.54
N THR A 23 -18.51 39.22 42.22
CA THR A 23 -19.47 39.00 41.12
C THR A 23 -18.81 39.12 39.73
N ASN A 24 -17.82 40.00 39.57
CA ASN A 24 -17.06 40.12 38.33
C ASN A 24 -16.12 38.93 38.12
N VAL A 25 -15.47 38.45 39.20
CA VAL A 25 -14.63 37.25 39.15
C VAL A 25 -15.45 36.01 38.76
N LEU A 26 -16.66 35.85 39.31
CA LEU A 26 -17.56 34.75 38.92
C LEU A 26 -18.02 34.81 37.46
N LYS A 27 -18.27 36.01 36.92
CA LYS A 27 -18.60 36.19 35.50
C LYS A 27 -17.41 35.82 34.59
N GLN A 28 -16.20 36.22 34.96
CA GLN A 28 -14.99 35.86 34.21
C GLN A 28 -14.70 34.35 34.25
N LEU A 29 -14.88 33.70 35.40
CA LEU A 29 -14.73 32.24 35.53
C LEU A 29 -15.75 31.47 34.67
N ARG A 30 -17.01 31.92 34.63
CA ARG A 30 -18.04 31.31 33.77
C ARG A 30 -17.73 31.51 32.28
N ALA A 31 -17.26 32.69 31.88
CA ALA A 31 -16.86 32.94 30.50
C ALA A 31 -15.65 32.08 30.09
N ALA A 32 -14.66 31.93 30.98
CA ALA A 32 -13.51 31.06 30.74
C ALA A 32 -13.91 29.58 30.63
N ALA A 33 -14.82 29.11 31.49
CA ALA A 33 -15.34 27.74 31.43
C ALA A 33 -16.12 27.47 30.13
N ALA A 34 -16.93 28.43 29.67
CA ALA A 34 -17.66 28.31 28.41
C ALA A 34 -16.73 28.25 27.18
N LEU A 35 -15.64 29.03 27.18
CA LEU A 35 -14.61 28.98 26.14
C LEU A 35 -13.83 27.67 26.15
N ALA A 36 -13.51 27.14 27.33
CA ALA A 36 -12.84 25.84 27.46
C ALA A 36 -13.73 24.69 26.95
N ALA A 37 -15.02 24.70 27.29
CA ALA A 37 -15.98 23.71 26.81
C ALA A 37 -16.13 23.75 25.28
N LYS A 38 -16.16 24.96 24.68
CA LYS A 38 -16.21 25.11 23.22
C LYS A 38 -14.97 24.53 22.54
N LYS A 39 -13.78 24.79 23.09
CA LYS A 39 -12.52 24.24 22.55
C LYS A 39 -12.45 22.71 22.69
N GLN A 40 -13.00 22.16 23.77
CA GLN A 40 -13.10 20.70 23.90
C GLN A 40 -14.02 20.09 22.85
N GLN A 41 -15.20 20.69 22.61
CA GLN A 41 -16.10 20.21 21.56
C GLN A 41 -15.48 20.28 20.16
N GLU A 42 -14.79 21.38 19.83
CA GLU A 42 -14.10 21.51 18.53
C GLU A 42 -12.97 20.49 18.38
N ALA A 43 -12.21 20.22 19.44
CA ALA A 43 -11.16 19.21 19.43
C ALA A 43 -11.71 17.78 19.30
N GLU A 44 -12.82 17.47 19.98
CA GLU A 44 -13.48 16.17 19.90
C GLU A 44 -14.08 15.94 18.51
N GLU A 45 -14.72 16.95 17.91
CA GLU A 45 -15.26 16.86 16.56
C GLU A 45 -14.16 16.72 15.50
N ALA A 46 -13.04 17.43 15.66
CA ALA A 46 -11.87 17.27 14.80
C ALA A 46 -11.26 15.85 14.92
N SER A 47 -11.17 15.31 16.14
CA SER A 47 -10.71 13.95 16.37
C SER A 47 -11.63 12.91 15.72
N ARG A 48 -12.94 13.12 15.78
CA ARG A 48 -13.91 12.20 15.16
C ARG A 48 -13.81 12.20 13.64
N ARG A 49 -13.67 13.37 13.03
CA ARG A 49 -13.47 13.50 11.57
C ARG A 49 -12.18 12.85 11.09
N ALA A 50 -11.09 13.03 11.84
CA ALA A 50 -9.81 12.39 11.51
C ALA A 50 -9.89 10.86 11.57
N ALA A 51 -10.64 10.30 12.53
CA ALA A 51 -10.87 8.86 12.61
C ALA A 51 -11.75 8.34 11.45
N GLU A 52 -12.81 9.07 11.09
CA GLU A 52 -13.69 8.72 9.95
C GLU A 52 -12.93 8.76 8.61
N ASP A 53 -12.03 9.74 8.40
CA ASP A 53 -11.22 9.84 7.18
C ASP A 53 -10.15 8.74 7.09
N LEU A 54 -9.50 8.38 8.22
CA LEU A 54 -8.57 7.26 8.28
C LEU A 54 -9.25 5.93 7.93
N GLN A 55 -10.44 5.70 8.47
CA GLN A 55 -11.20 4.48 8.21
C GLN A 55 -11.61 4.37 6.73
N ARG A 56 -12.02 5.49 6.12
CA ARG A 56 -12.32 5.54 4.68
C ARG A 56 -11.09 5.27 3.82
N GLY A 57 -9.92 5.81 4.21
CA GLY A 57 -8.65 5.57 3.54
C GLY A 57 -8.23 4.10 3.56
N GLU A 58 -8.41 3.41 4.68
CA GLU A 58 -8.12 1.96 4.78
C GLU A 58 -9.07 1.11 3.93
N GLU A 59 -10.36 1.44 3.87
CA GLU A 59 -11.32 0.74 3.02
C GLU A 59 -11.01 0.93 1.53
N GLU A 60 -10.67 2.14 1.09
CA GLU A 60 -10.24 2.39 -0.29
C GLU A 60 -8.92 1.68 -0.62
N ALA A 61 -7.97 1.64 0.31
CA ALA A 61 -6.71 0.94 0.12
C ALA A 61 -6.93 -0.58 -0.01
N LYS A 62 -7.78 -1.18 0.83
CA LYS A 62 -8.18 -2.59 0.71
C LYS A 62 -8.89 -2.88 -0.60
N ALA A 63 -9.82 -2.01 -1.03
CA ALA A 63 -10.52 -2.18 -2.30
C ALA A 63 -9.57 -2.15 -3.51
N LYS A 64 -8.61 -1.22 -3.52
CA LYS A 64 -7.58 -1.15 -4.57
C LYS A 64 -6.66 -2.38 -4.56
N ALA A 65 -6.27 -2.86 -3.38
CA ALA A 65 -5.46 -4.07 -3.26
C ALA A 65 -6.20 -5.32 -3.77
N GLU A 66 -7.49 -5.47 -3.45
CA GLU A 66 -8.30 -6.57 -3.98
C GLU A 66 -8.48 -6.49 -5.50
N GLU A 67 -8.67 -5.30 -6.06
CA GLU A 67 -8.78 -5.10 -7.51
C GLU A 67 -7.46 -5.46 -8.21
N GLU A 68 -6.33 -5.04 -7.63
CA GLU A 68 -5.01 -5.39 -8.16
C GLU A 68 -4.77 -6.91 -8.09
N GLU A 69 -5.14 -7.57 -6.99
CA GLU A 69 -5.01 -9.02 -6.86
C GLU A 69 -5.90 -9.77 -7.87
N LYS A 70 -7.14 -9.32 -8.08
CA LYS A 70 -8.04 -9.88 -9.11
C LYS A 70 -7.47 -9.68 -10.52
N SER A 71 -6.87 -8.53 -10.79
CA SER A 71 -6.22 -8.26 -12.08
C SER A 71 -5.01 -9.16 -12.32
N ARG A 72 -4.20 -9.40 -11.28
CA ARG A 72 -3.05 -10.32 -11.32
C ARG A 72 -3.49 -11.77 -11.55
N LYS A 73 -4.54 -12.24 -10.87
CA LYS A 73 -5.11 -13.58 -11.07
C LYS A 73 -5.59 -13.77 -12.51
N ARG A 74 -6.32 -12.80 -13.07
CA ARG A 74 -6.77 -12.82 -14.48
C ARG A 74 -5.60 -12.81 -15.47
N ALA A 75 -4.52 -12.08 -15.18
CA ALA A 75 -3.32 -12.07 -16.01
C ALA A 75 -2.58 -13.42 -15.98
N VAL A 76 -2.53 -14.08 -14.83
CA VAL A 76 -1.95 -15.41 -14.67
C VAL A 76 -2.80 -16.48 -15.37
N GLU A 77 -4.12 -16.44 -15.23
CA GLU A 77 -5.04 -17.33 -15.96
C GLU A 77 -4.92 -17.16 -17.48
N LYS A 78 -4.81 -15.92 -17.96
CA LYS A 78 -4.59 -15.65 -19.38
C LYS A 78 -3.25 -16.20 -19.87
N LYS A 79 -2.18 -16.07 -19.08
CA LYS A 79 -0.87 -16.68 -19.39
C LYS A 79 -0.93 -18.21 -19.38
N LEU A 80 -1.63 -18.82 -18.41
CA LEU A 80 -1.83 -20.28 -18.35
C LEU A 80 -2.63 -20.77 -19.55
N ALA A 81 -3.72 -20.10 -19.94
CA ALA A 81 -4.49 -20.44 -21.13
C ALA A 81 -3.70 -20.27 -22.44
N GLU A 82 -2.78 -19.31 -22.50
CA GLU A 82 -1.87 -19.13 -23.64
C GLU A 82 -0.73 -20.17 -23.66
N MET A 83 -0.29 -20.64 -22.49
CA MET A 83 0.65 -21.77 -22.37
C MET A 83 0.00 -23.12 -22.65
N ASP A 84 -1.28 -23.33 -22.33
CA ASP A 84 -2.01 -24.56 -22.67
C ASP A 84 -2.28 -24.68 -24.18
N LYS A 85 -2.40 -23.54 -24.88
CA LYS A 85 -2.39 -23.50 -26.36
C LYS A 85 -1.00 -23.77 -26.96
N LYS A 86 0.05 -23.80 -26.13
CA LYS A 86 1.41 -24.22 -26.48
C LYS A 86 1.79 -25.55 -25.82
N LYS A 87 0.85 -26.51 -25.69
CA LYS A 87 1.26 -27.92 -25.56
C LYS A 87 1.96 -28.35 -26.86
N PRO A 88 3.30 -28.55 -26.89
CA PRO A 88 3.87 -29.38 -27.94
C PRO A 88 3.32 -30.79 -27.70
N GLY A 89 2.81 -31.40 -28.76
CA GLY A 89 2.08 -32.66 -28.73
C GLY A 89 2.69 -33.70 -27.78
N THR A 90 1.82 -34.24 -26.96
CA THR A 90 2.00 -35.53 -26.31
C THR A 90 2.48 -36.57 -27.33
N GLU A 91 3.60 -37.19 -27.01
CA GLU A 91 3.75 -38.64 -27.15
C GLU A 91 3.88 -39.21 -28.57
N ARG A 92 4.91 -38.74 -29.29
CA ARG A 92 5.70 -39.67 -30.13
C ARG A 92 7.17 -39.44 -29.83
N ALA A 93 7.81 -40.43 -29.18
CA ALA A 93 9.25 -40.55 -29.13
C ALA A 93 9.82 -40.25 -30.52
N ARG A 94 10.58 -39.16 -30.67
CA ARG A 94 11.14 -38.72 -31.95
C ARG A 94 12.10 -39.79 -32.48
N ARG A 95 11.59 -40.72 -33.29
CA ARG A 95 12.43 -41.65 -34.06
C ARG A 95 13.05 -40.86 -35.22
N CYS A 96 14.36 -40.99 -35.41
CA CYS A 96 15.00 -40.48 -36.62
C CYS A 96 14.61 -41.34 -37.84
N THR A 97 14.69 -40.76 -39.04
CA THR A 97 14.37 -41.45 -40.31
C THR A 97 15.13 -42.76 -40.49
N GLY A 98 16.39 -42.83 -40.04
CA GLY A 98 17.23 -44.03 -40.10
C GLY A 98 16.66 -45.19 -39.26
N CYS A 99 16.23 -44.91 -38.03
CA CYS A 99 15.62 -45.92 -37.15
C CYS A 99 14.23 -46.35 -37.62
N THR A 100 13.47 -45.44 -38.25
CA THR A 100 12.15 -45.77 -38.82
C THR A 100 12.28 -46.71 -40.02
N LYS A 101 13.25 -46.49 -40.91
CA LYS A 101 13.47 -47.33 -42.10
C LYS A 101 13.87 -48.78 -41.76
N THR A 102 14.55 -48.96 -40.63
CA THR A 102 15.06 -50.25 -40.18
C THR A 102 14.10 -50.98 -39.24
N LYS A 103 12.88 -50.45 -39.04
CA LYS A 103 11.81 -51.02 -38.20
C LYS A 103 12.27 -51.41 -36.79
N PHE A 104 13.16 -50.63 -36.19
CA PHE A 104 13.48 -50.84 -34.78
C PHE A 104 12.38 -50.25 -33.90
N ASP A 105 11.82 -51.07 -33.01
CA ASP A 105 10.76 -50.64 -32.10
C ASP A 105 11.26 -49.86 -30.88
N THR A 106 12.57 -49.73 -30.74
CA THR A 106 13.21 -49.02 -29.64
C THR A 106 13.40 -47.53 -29.96
N PRO A 107 13.18 -46.62 -28.98
CA PRO A 107 13.34 -45.19 -29.17
C PRO A 107 14.79 -44.81 -29.48
N CYS A 108 15.00 -43.69 -30.18
CA CYS A 108 16.35 -43.17 -30.46
C CYS A 108 16.97 -42.60 -29.18
N THR A 109 18.17 -43.05 -28.83
CA THR A 109 18.97 -42.49 -27.74
C THR A 109 19.97 -41.48 -28.28
N PHE A 110 20.18 -40.40 -27.51
CA PHE A 110 21.18 -39.37 -27.77
C PHE A 110 22.02 -39.22 -26.50
N SER A 111 23.30 -39.56 -26.57
CA SER A 111 24.25 -39.30 -25.49
C SER A 111 24.47 -37.79 -25.36
N ALA A 112 24.15 -37.16 -24.23
CA ALA A 112 24.16 -35.69 -24.07
C ALA A 112 25.56 -35.04 -23.99
N THR A 113 26.58 -35.67 -24.58
CA THR A 113 27.99 -35.29 -24.41
C THR A 113 28.45 -34.12 -25.29
N SER A 114 27.62 -33.59 -26.19
CA SER A 114 27.95 -32.34 -26.89
C SER A 114 26.70 -31.55 -27.30
N SER A 115 26.82 -30.22 -27.31
CA SER A 115 25.75 -29.27 -27.63
C SER A 115 25.30 -29.26 -29.11
N SER A 116 25.79 -30.20 -29.93
CA SER A 116 25.57 -30.21 -31.38
C SER A 116 25.48 -31.63 -31.98
N ILE A 117 24.79 -32.55 -31.30
CA ILE A 117 24.66 -33.93 -31.80
C ILE A 117 23.61 -34.00 -32.90
N THR A 118 24.07 -34.18 -34.13
CA THR A 118 23.26 -34.24 -35.36
C THR A 118 22.73 -35.64 -35.68
N SER A 119 23.16 -36.69 -34.96
CA SER A 119 22.79 -38.09 -35.23
C SER A 119 22.57 -38.91 -33.95
N CYS A 120 21.60 -39.83 -33.92
CA CYS A 120 21.39 -40.72 -32.77
C CYS A 120 22.52 -41.75 -32.63
N ASP A 121 22.72 -42.27 -31.42
CA ASP A 121 23.81 -43.20 -31.13
C ASP A 121 23.77 -44.44 -32.04
N ARG A 122 22.56 -44.93 -32.35
CA ARG A 122 22.37 -46.12 -33.19
C ARG A 122 22.71 -45.87 -34.65
N CYS A 123 22.22 -44.78 -35.24
CA CYS A 123 22.59 -44.41 -36.61
C CYS A 123 24.08 -44.11 -36.72
N ARG A 124 24.69 -43.51 -35.69
CA ARG A 124 26.13 -43.28 -35.61
C ARG A 124 26.91 -44.60 -35.61
N ARG A 125 26.52 -45.58 -34.78
CA ARG A 125 27.16 -46.90 -34.71
C ARG A 125 27.03 -47.67 -36.02
N LEU A 126 25.87 -47.60 -36.66
CA LEU A 126 25.58 -48.30 -37.91
C LEU A 126 26.04 -47.52 -39.16
N LYS A 127 26.64 -46.33 -39.00
CA LYS A 127 27.03 -45.41 -40.09
C LYS A 127 25.90 -45.12 -41.10
N MET A 128 24.67 -45.03 -40.60
CA MET A 128 23.48 -44.76 -41.41
C MET A 128 23.08 -43.29 -41.34
N ALA A 129 22.46 -42.79 -42.41
CA ALA A 129 21.91 -41.43 -42.45
C ALA A 129 20.82 -41.25 -41.38
N CYS A 130 21.00 -40.21 -40.55
CA CYS A 130 20.09 -39.85 -39.47
C CYS A 130 19.56 -38.44 -39.70
N SER A 131 18.26 -38.30 -39.92
CA SER A 131 17.60 -37.00 -39.95
C SER A 131 16.34 -37.03 -39.08
N PHE A 132 16.06 -35.91 -38.43
CA PHE A 132 14.79 -35.70 -37.74
C PHE A 132 13.82 -34.98 -38.67
N VAL A 133 12.64 -35.56 -38.84
CA VAL A 133 11.53 -34.87 -39.51
C VAL A 133 10.93 -33.91 -38.49
N GLY A 134 11.33 -32.63 -38.51
CA GLY A 134 10.62 -31.64 -37.70
C GLY A 134 11.26 -30.29 -37.37
N GLU A 135 12.55 -30.03 -37.65
CA GLU A 135 13.19 -28.80 -37.12
C GLU A 135 13.91 -27.89 -38.12
N SER A 136 14.03 -28.22 -39.40
CA SER A 136 14.80 -27.40 -40.35
C SER A 136 13.98 -26.53 -41.32
N GLU A 137 12.70 -26.25 -41.05
CA GLU A 137 11.82 -25.51 -42.00
C GLU A 137 11.27 -24.19 -41.44
N LYS A 138 12.07 -23.41 -40.68
CA LYS A 138 11.67 -22.04 -40.28
C LYS A 138 12.76 -20.97 -40.39
N SER A 139 13.76 -21.14 -41.27
CA SER A 139 14.75 -20.09 -41.53
C SER A 139 14.91 -19.79 -43.03
N ARG A 140 13.92 -19.17 -43.69
CA ARG A 140 14.14 -18.47 -44.99
C ARG A 140 13.00 -17.63 -45.58
N ARG A 141 12.07 -17.07 -44.80
CA ARG A 141 11.06 -16.12 -45.34
C ARG A 141 10.75 -14.95 -44.40
N LYS A 142 11.72 -14.06 -44.20
CA LYS A 142 11.41 -12.67 -43.77
C LYS A 142 12.54 -11.72 -44.14
N LYS A 143 12.72 -11.48 -45.44
CA LYS A 143 13.36 -10.27 -45.96
C LYS A 143 12.97 -10.10 -47.44
N ARG A 144 12.48 -8.90 -47.77
CA ARG A 144 12.07 -8.36 -49.08
C ARG A 144 10.60 -8.59 -49.48
N LYS A 145 9.80 -7.54 -49.32
CA LYS A 145 8.85 -6.96 -50.31
C LYS A 145 7.85 -6.04 -49.59
N ILE A 146 8.24 -4.81 -49.35
CA ILE A 146 7.32 -3.66 -49.31
C ILE A 146 7.99 -2.65 -50.23
N ASP A 147 7.72 -2.79 -51.52
CA ASP A 147 7.76 -1.71 -52.49
C ASP A 147 6.77 -2.06 -53.61
N GLU A 148 5.93 -1.08 -53.88
CA GLU A 148 5.13 -0.82 -55.08
C GLU A 148 3.81 -1.57 -55.39
N VAL A 149 2.73 -0.78 -55.20
CA VAL A 149 1.66 -0.44 -56.17
C VAL A 149 0.49 -1.41 -56.38
N GLY A 150 -0.72 -0.89 -56.10
CA GLY A 150 -1.98 -1.46 -56.58
C GLY A 150 -3.24 -0.72 -56.11
N SER A 151 -3.52 0.44 -56.70
CA SER A 151 -4.76 1.24 -56.56
C SER A 151 -6.06 0.43 -56.81
N PRO A 152 -7.22 0.89 -56.30
CA PRO A 152 -8.26 1.30 -57.25
C PRO A 152 -9.00 2.61 -56.92
N ARG A 153 -8.88 3.56 -57.87
CA ARG A 153 -9.91 4.42 -58.50
C ARG A 153 -11.18 4.84 -57.70
N ARG A 154 -11.15 6.10 -57.22
CA ARG A 154 -11.92 7.29 -57.66
C ARG A 154 -13.46 7.20 -57.89
N GLY A 155 -14.21 7.96 -57.07
CA GLY A 155 -15.53 8.57 -57.38
C GLY A 155 -16.01 9.49 -56.24
N LYS A 156 -15.62 10.77 -56.21
CA LYS A 156 -16.37 12.00 -56.62
C LYS A 156 -17.60 12.40 -55.77
N ASN A 157 -17.37 13.46 -54.97
CA ASN A 157 -18.17 14.67 -54.75
C ASN A 157 -19.36 14.68 -53.75
N LYS A 158 -19.25 15.43 -52.64
CA LYS A 158 -19.93 16.74 -52.44
C LYS A 158 -19.64 17.40 -51.07
N LYS A 159 -18.95 18.54 -51.14
CA LYS A 159 -19.16 19.87 -50.50
C LYS A 159 -19.52 20.03 -49.00
N LYS A 160 -18.85 21.06 -48.43
CA LYS A 160 -19.11 21.90 -47.22
C LYS A 160 -18.66 21.25 -45.89
N SER A 161 -17.94 21.93 -44.98
CA SER A 161 -17.58 23.34 -44.81
C SER A 161 -16.49 23.50 -43.73
N ARG A 162 -15.68 24.57 -43.80
CA ARG A 162 -15.13 25.38 -42.67
C ARG A 162 -14.38 24.62 -41.55
N HIS A 163 -13.12 24.88 -41.20
CA HIS A 163 -12.35 26.13 -41.10
C HIS A 163 -10.84 25.82 -41.13
N GLN A 164 -10.08 26.88 -41.45
CA GLN A 164 -8.64 27.04 -41.34
C GLN A 164 -8.02 26.50 -40.04
N SER A 165 -6.88 25.81 -40.16
CA SER A 165 -5.68 26.15 -39.40
C SER A 165 -4.46 25.50 -40.07
N LEU A 166 -3.48 26.36 -40.35
CA LEU A 166 -2.22 26.07 -41.03
C LEU A 166 -1.43 24.99 -40.30
N SER A 167 -0.93 24.02 -41.06
CA SER A 167 0.24 23.24 -40.67
C SER A 167 1.50 24.08 -40.87
N PRO A 168 2.55 23.81 -40.08
CA PRO A 168 3.76 23.33 -40.72
C PRO A 168 4.27 22.05 -40.06
N SER A 169 4.46 21.03 -40.90
CA SER A 169 5.54 20.04 -40.89
C SER A 169 6.17 19.63 -39.54
N PRO A 170 6.02 18.37 -39.10
CA PRO A 170 6.92 17.79 -38.11
C PRO A 170 8.18 17.29 -38.84
N ASN A 171 9.25 18.08 -38.80
CA ASN A 171 10.59 17.48 -38.87
C ASN A 171 10.77 16.69 -37.56
N PRO A 172 11.18 15.41 -37.60
CA PRO A 172 11.61 14.71 -36.40
C PRO A 172 12.95 15.34 -36.01
N ILE A 173 12.92 16.18 -34.97
CA ILE A 173 14.14 16.59 -34.28
C ILE A 173 14.64 15.31 -33.61
N GLU A 174 15.71 14.75 -34.15
CA GLU A 174 16.60 13.83 -33.45
C GLU A 174 17.16 14.60 -32.25
N ILE A 175 16.49 14.50 -31.10
CA ILE A 175 17.04 14.92 -29.82
C ILE A 175 17.93 13.77 -29.36
N GLU A 176 19.21 13.91 -29.69
CA GLU A 176 20.31 13.07 -29.24
C GLU A 176 20.34 13.01 -27.69
N GLU A 177 20.30 11.78 -27.18
CA GLU A 177 21.09 11.19 -26.09
C GLU A 177 21.83 12.12 -25.09
N GLU A 178 21.13 13.04 -24.40
CA GLU A 178 21.65 13.73 -23.19
C GLU A 178 20.90 13.34 -21.90
N ALA A 179 20.20 12.19 -21.91
CA ALA A 179 19.34 11.75 -20.81
C ALA A 179 19.97 10.73 -19.83
N ASP A 180 21.21 10.28 -20.04
CA ASP A 180 21.79 9.18 -19.25
C ASP A 180 22.57 9.63 -18.00
N GLU A 181 22.93 10.91 -17.87
CA GLU A 181 23.80 11.39 -16.76
C GLU A 181 23.03 11.97 -15.56
N MET A 182 21.77 12.40 -15.72
CA MET A 182 20.92 12.90 -14.63
C MET A 182 20.20 11.78 -13.84
N THR A 183 20.15 10.59 -14.40
CA THR A 183 19.46 9.41 -13.86
C THR A 183 20.01 8.95 -12.49
N PRO A 184 21.34 8.93 -12.24
CA PRO A 184 21.90 8.50 -10.96
C PRO A 184 21.59 9.47 -9.80
N ALA A 185 21.60 10.78 -10.05
CA ALA A 185 21.32 11.78 -9.02
C ALA A 185 19.85 11.75 -8.58
N VAL A 186 18.93 11.58 -9.55
CA VAL A 186 17.50 11.40 -9.27
C VAL A 186 17.26 10.08 -8.52
N ALA A 187 17.92 8.99 -8.91
CA ALA A 187 17.82 7.72 -8.19
C ALA A 187 18.34 7.81 -6.75
N ALA A 188 19.48 8.48 -6.53
CA ALA A 188 20.04 8.70 -5.20
C ALA A 188 19.10 9.55 -4.31
N MET A 189 18.52 10.63 -4.87
CA MET A 189 17.54 11.44 -4.16
C MET A 189 16.27 10.65 -3.85
N GLN A 190 15.82 9.79 -4.77
CA GLN A 190 14.68 8.92 -4.55
C GLN A 190 14.93 7.92 -3.41
N MET A 191 16.11 7.29 -3.36
CA MET A 191 16.46 6.39 -2.24
C MET A 191 16.51 7.12 -0.90
N MET A 192 17.11 8.32 -0.86
CA MET A 192 17.15 9.12 0.37
C MET A 192 15.75 9.50 0.86
N MET A 193 14.85 9.87 -0.07
CA MET A 193 13.46 10.16 0.28
C MET A 193 12.75 8.90 0.79
N THR A 194 12.95 7.74 0.17
CA THR A 194 12.35 6.48 0.66
C THR A 194 12.85 6.10 2.04
N ASP A 195 14.15 6.29 2.32
CA ASP A 195 14.72 6.03 3.64
C ASP A 195 14.11 6.97 4.69
N LYS A 196 13.98 8.26 4.38
CA LYS A 196 13.34 9.23 5.28
C LYS A 196 11.86 8.97 5.50
N ILE A 197 11.14 8.51 4.47
CA ILE A 197 9.75 8.06 4.63
C ILE A 197 9.70 6.84 5.55
N GLY A 198 10.66 5.92 5.44
CA GLY A 198 10.81 4.78 6.36
C GLY A 198 10.98 5.23 7.82
N GLU A 199 11.95 6.12 8.08
CA GLU A 199 12.20 6.68 9.43
C GLU A 199 10.95 7.36 10.02
N LEU A 200 10.24 8.17 9.22
CA LEU A 200 9.01 8.83 9.64
C LEU A 200 7.90 7.84 9.95
N THR A 201 7.78 6.79 9.14
CA THR A 201 6.78 5.74 9.34
C THR A 201 7.04 5.01 10.67
N GLU A 202 8.29 4.67 10.96
CA GLU A 202 8.68 4.03 12.22
C GLU A 202 8.37 4.93 13.43
N LEU A 203 8.67 6.23 13.34
CA LEU A 203 8.37 7.19 14.39
C LEU A 203 6.86 7.30 14.63
N VAL A 204 6.05 7.36 13.58
CA VAL A 204 4.58 7.39 13.69
C VAL A 204 4.06 6.12 14.36
N CYS A 205 4.58 4.94 14.00
CA CYS A 205 4.23 3.69 14.67
C CYS A 205 4.60 3.73 16.17
N GLN A 206 5.77 4.25 16.52
CA GLN A 206 6.22 4.35 17.91
C GLN A 206 5.33 5.29 18.73
N VAL A 207 5.00 6.47 18.20
CA VAL A 207 4.07 7.41 18.85
C VAL A 207 2.69 6.78 19.02
N ASN A 208 2.19 6.07 18.01
CA ASN A 208 0.90 5.40 18.09
C ASN A 208 0.88 4.30 19.16
N ASN A 209 1.95 3.52 19.28
CA ASN A 209 2.09 2.50 20.32
C ASN A 209 2.10 3.14 21.73
N VAL A 210 2.86 4.21 21.94
CA VAL A 210 2.89 4.92 23.23
C VAL A 210 1.51 5.51 23.58
N MET A 211 0.83 6.09 22.59
CA MET A 211 -0.52 6.65 22.77
C MET A 211 -1.54 5.57 23.12
N THR A 212 -1.52 4.43 22.43
CA THR A 212 -2.47 3.33 22.65
C THR A 212 -2.24 2.64 23.99
N GLU A 213 -0.98 2.40 24.37
CA GLU A 213 -0.61 1.88 25.70
C GLU A 213 -1.00 2.85 26.82
N GLY A 214 -0.71 4.15 26.64
CA GLY A 214 -1.08 5.20 27.59
C GLY A 214 -2.59 5.30 27.77
N PHE A 215 -3.35 5.21 26.67
CA PHE A 215 -4.81 5.23 26.71
C PHE A 215 -5.38 3.99 27.42
N ALA A 216 -4.84 2.80 27.13
CA ALA A 216 -5.26 1.56 27.81
C ALA A 216 -4.96 1.60 29.32
N ALA A 217 -3.78 2.11 29.71
CA ALA A 217 -3.44 2.30 31.11
C ALA A 217 -4.38 3.30 31.81
N HIS A 218 -4.69 4.42 31.15
CA HIS A 218 -5.62 5.42 31.66
C HIS A 218 -7.04 4.86 31.81
N GLN A 219 -7.56 4.13 30.82
CA GLN A 219 -8.87 3.47 30.91
C GLN A 219 -8.93 2.48 32.07
N LYS A 220 -7.87 1.68 32.26
CA LYS A 220 -7.80 0.74 33.38
C LYS A 220 -7.85 1.45 34.73
N GLU A 221 -7.21 2.61 34.86
CA GLU A 221 -7.23 3.40 36.09
C GLU A 221 -8.59 4.06 36.31
N LEU A 222 -9.22 4.60 35.27
CA LEU A 222 -10.61 5.08 35.34
C LEU A 222 -11.56 3.99 35.82
N HIS A 223 -11.43 2.77 35.29
CA HIS A 223 -12.27 1.64 35.70
C HIS A 223 -12.08 1.30 37.19
N ARG A 224 -10.82 1.27 37.67
CA ARG A 224 -10.53 1.06 39.10
C ARG A 224 -11.17 2.12 39.99
N MET A 225 -11.10 3.39 39.60
CA MET A 225 -11.72 4.48 40.35
C MET A 225 -13.24 4.36 40.39
N ILE A 226 -13.87 4.02 39.26
CA ILE A 226 -15.32 3.77 39.19
C ILE A 226 -15.70 2.63 40.14
N THR A 227 -15.02 1.49 40.06
CA THR A 227 -15.28 0.35 40.96
C THR A 227 -15.09 0.71 42.44
N ALA A 228 -14.06 1.49 42.77
CA ALA A 228 -13.84 1.94 44.14
C ALA A 228 -14.98 2.87 44.63
N LEU A 229 -15.49 3.75 43.76
CA LEU A 229 -16.64 4.60 44.07
C LEU A 229 -17.91 3.77 44.27
N ASP A 230 -18.15 2.76 43.45
CA ASP A 230 -19.29 1.86 43.60
C ASP A 230 -19.28 1.17 44.98
N HIS A 231 -18.13 0.65 45.41
CA HIS A 231 -17.99 0.05 46.74
C HIS A 231 -18.23 1.05 47.89
N LEU A 232 -17.81 2.32 47.73
CA LEU A 232 -18.08 3.34 48.73
C LEU A 232 -19.57 3.70 48.80
N LEU A 233 -20.28 3.66 47.67
CA LEU A 233 -21.72 3.87 47.62
C LEU A 233 -22.47 2.70 48.27
N GLU A 234 -22.07 1.45 47.99
CA GLU A 234 -22.61 0.26 48.67
C GLU A 234 -22.43 0.37 50.19
N TYR A 235 -21.22 0.70 50.65
CA TYR A 235 -20.93 0.86 52.08
C TYR A 235 -21.76 1.98 52.74
N ARG A 236 -21.98 3.09 52.03
CA ARG A 236 -22.83 4.18 52.53
C ARG A 236 -24.27 3.71 52.73
N ASP A 237 -24.79 2.92 51.80
CA ASP A 237 -26.18 2.43 51.86
C ASP A 237 -26.33 1.38 52.99
N GLU A 238 -25.31 0.55 53.23
CA GLU A 238 -25.22 -0.33 54.40
C GLU A 238 -25.19 0.46 55.73
N LEU A 239 -24.45 1.57 55.81
CA LEU A 239 -24.47 2.41 57.00
C LEU A 239 -25.83 3.04 57.25
N ALA A 240 -26.50 3.54 56.21
CA ALA A 240 -27.82 4.14 56.31
C ALA A 240 -28.87 3.14 56.81
N THR A 241 -28.84 1.90 56.33
CA THR A 241 -29.75 0.83 56.79
C THR A 241 -29.51 0.47 58.25
N ASN A 242 -28.24 0.36 58.68
CA ASN A 242 -27.88 0.07 60.07
C ASN A 242 -28.27 1.18 61.04
N GLU A 243 -28.23 2.45 60.62
CA GLU A 243 -28.70 3.57 61.43
C GLU A 243 -30.22 3.56 61.60
N SER A 244 -30.97 3.20 60.55
CA SER A 244 -32.43 3.08 60.63
C SER A 244 -32.87 2.01 61.63
N ILE A 245 -32.16 0.88 61.69
CA ILE A 245 -32.47 -0.23 62.62
C ILE A 245 -32.25 0.18 64.09
N LYS A 246 -31.33 1.11 64.38
CA LYS A 246 -31.04 1.56 65.75
C LYS A 246 -32.06 2.57 66.30
N GLN A 247 -32.94 3.12 65.45
CA GLN A 247 -33.94 4.11 65.85
C GLN A 247 -35.32 3.50 66.15
N GLU A 248 -35.52 2.22 65.88
CA GLU A 248 -36.70 1.42 66.27
C GLU A 248 -36.49 0.74 67.62
#